data_AF-A0A3M1VUG0-F1
#
_entry.id   AF-A0A3M1VUG0-F1
#
_cell.length_a   1.000
_cell.length_b   1.000
_cell.length_c   1.000
_cell.angle_alpha   90.00
_cell.angle_beta   90.00
_cell.angle_gamma   90.00
#
_symmetry.space_group_name_H-M   'P 1'
#
loop_
_entity.id
_entity.type
_entity.pdbx_description
1 polymer ?
#
loop_
_entity_poly.entity_id
_entity_poly.type
_entity_poly.pdbx_seq_one_letter_code
_entity_poly.pdbx_strand_id
1 'polypeptide(L)'
;MMGKKKSDDESGSTSEVIEAFQQLTEQFWKSAADQWDQLARHPAFLSTMAAAMEQSLNLMARVQELVATTLKTMNVPTRDDIEQLRNSVEALREEVAELHRELDERATSSSRRTRSRKKR
;
A
#
# COMPACT_ATOMS: atom_id res chain seq x y z
N MET A 1 54.24 -31.16 -43.70
CA MET A 1 54.01 -31.36 -42.26
C MET A 1 54.52 -30.13 -41.52
N MET A 2 53.64 -29.29 -40.97
CA MET A 2 54.00 -28.33 -39.93
C MET A 2 52.74 -28.01 -39.13
N GLY A 3 52.86 -28.18 -37.82
CA GLY A 3 51.76 -28.40 -36.89
C GLY A 3 50.96 -27.15 -36.54
N LYS A 4 49.66 -27.35 -36.42
CA LYS A 4 48.74 -26.52 -35.63
C LYS A 4 48.90 -26.90 -34.15
N LYS A 5 49.48 -26.01 -33.34
CA LYS A 5 49.34 -25.99 -31.88
C LYS A 5 49.50 -24.53 -31.39
N LYS A 6 48.39 -23.80 -31.42
CA LYS A 6 48.19 -22.49 -30.75
C LYS A 6 46.68 -22.29 -30.65
N SER A 7 46.04 -22.84 -29.62
CA SER A 7 44.62 -22.53 -29.34
C SER A 7 44.14 -22.90 -27.94
N ASP A 8 44.96 -23.50 -27.06
CA ASP A 8 44.45 -24.07 -25.81
C ASP A 8 44.93 -23.35 -24.53
N ASP A 9 45.79 -22.32 -24.62
CA ASP A 9 46.36 -21.63 -23.43
C ASP A 9 45.65 -20.32 -23.03
N GLU A 10 44.80 -19.73 -23.89
CA GLU A 10 44.14 -18.43 -23.58
C GLU A 10 42.80 -18.58 -22.82
N SER A 11 42.18 -19.76 -22.82
CA SER A 11 40.89 -20.01 -22.16
C SER A 11 41.03 -20.24 -20.65
N GLY A 12 42.18 -20.73 -20.16
CA GLY A 12 42.43 -20.89 -18.72
C GLY A 12 42.64 -19.55 -18.01
N SER A 13 43.38 -18.64 -18.64
CA SER A 13 43.72 -17.32 -18.07
C SER A 13 42.49 -16.42 -17.87
N THR A 14 41.53 -16.47 -18.79
CA THR A 14 40.29 -15.68 -18.69
C THR A 14 39.33 -16.23 -17.63
N SER A 15 39.28 -17.56 -17.44
CA SER A 15 38.47 -18.19 -16.40
C SER A 15 38.98 -17.85 -15.00
N GLU A 16 40.29 -17.89 -14.78
CA GLU A 16 40.90 -17.53 -13.49
C GLU A 16 40.68 -16.05 -13.12
N VAL A 17 40.74 -15.16 -14.11
CA VAL A 17 40.46 -13.72 -13.90
C VAL A 17 38.97 -13.50 -13.57
N ILE A 18 38.06 -14.23 -14.19
CA ILE A 18 36.62 -14.16 -13.91
C ILE A 18 36.33 -14.69 -12.50
N GLU A 19 36.94 -15.82 -12.09
CA GLU A 19 36.79 -16.37 -10.75
C GLU A 19 37.38 -15.44 -9.67
N ALA A 20 38.55 -14.86 -9.92
CA ALA A 20 39.15 -13.88 -9.02
C ALA A 20 38.28 -12.62 -8.87
N PHE A 21 37.68 -12.14 -9.96
CA PHE A 21 36.75 -11.01 -9.91
C PHE A 21 35.46 -11.36 -9.15
N GLN A 22 34.90 -12.56 -9.35
CA GLN A 22 33.74 -13.03 -8.60
C GLN A 22 34.05 -13.09 -7.10
N GLN A 23 35.18 -13.66 -6.70
CA GLN A 23 35.61 -13.70 -5.30
C GLN A 23 35.81 -12.29 -4.71
N LEU A 24 36.38 -11.36 -5.48
CA LEU A 24 36.54 -9.97 -5.06
C LEU A 24 35.17 -9.29 -4.88
N THR A 25 34.23 -9.50 -5.79
CA THR A 25 32.87 -8.94 -5.67
C THR A 25 32.11 -9.54 -4.50
N GLU A 26 32.25 -10.84 -4.23
CA GLU A 26 31.66 -11.46 -3.05
C GLU A 26 32.23 -10.92 -1.75
N GLN A 27 33.55 -10.73 -1.68
CA GLN A 27 34.21 -10.11 -0.53
C GLN A 27 33.80 -8.65 -0.36
N PHE A 28 33.67 -7.91 -1.45
CA PHE A 28 33.15 -6.56 -1.43
C PHE A 28 31.72 -6.51 -0.89
N TRP A 29 30.83 -7.39 -1.36
CA TRP A 29 29.45 -7.45 -0.89
C TRP A 29 29.34 -7.85 0.57
N LYS A 30 30.15 -8.82 1.04
CA LYS A 30 30.21 -9.20 2.46
C LYS A 30 30.68 -8.03 3.32
N SER A 31 31.78 -7.38 2.93
CA SER A 31 32.31 -6.19 3.62
C SER A 31 31.32 -5.03 3.63
N ALA A 32 30.67 -4.77 2.50
CA ALA A 32 29.64 -3.75 2.39
C ALA A 32 28.44 -4.07 3.29
N ALA A 33 27.98 -5.33 3.32
CA ALA A 33 26.88 -5.75 4.19
C ALA A 33 27.20 -5.54 5.67
N ASP A 34 28.42 -5.88 6.10
CA ASP A 34 28.86 -5.68 7.48
C ASP A 34 28.97 -4.19 7.84
N GLN A 35 29.48 -3.36 6.92
CA GLN A 35 29.54 -1.91 7.09
C GLN A 35 28.14 -1.28 7.15
N TRP A 36 27.23 -1.76 6.30
CA TRP A 36 25.83 -1.31 6.31
C TRP A 36 25.11 -1.74 7.58
N ASP A 37 25.34 -2.94 8.10
CA ASP A 37 24.76 -3.41 9.35
C ASP A 37 25.28 -2.60 10.55
N GLN A 38 26.57 -2.24 10.55
CA GLN A 38 27.15 -1.34 11.57
C GLN A 38 26.56 0.07 11.47
N LEU A 39 26.41 0.61 10.26
CA LEU A 39 25.84 1.94 10.04
C LEU A 39 24.35 1.98 10.39
N ALA A 40 23.59 0.95 10.04
CA ALA A 40 22.16 0.81 10.35
C ALA A 40 21.90 0.69 11.86
N ARG A 41 22.88 0.22 12.64
CA ARG A 41 22.82 0.20 14.11
C ARG A 41 23.31 1.49 14.75
N HIS A 42 23.91 2.39 13.99
CA HIS A 42 24.45 3.63 14.53
C HIS A 42 23.31 4.62 14.85
N PRO A 43 23.16 5.05 16.12
CA PRO A 43 22.00 5.85 16.53
C PRO A 43 21.90 7.20 15.81
N ALA A 44 23.03 7.82 15.45
CA ALA A 44 23.03 9.08 14.68
C ALA A 44 22.54 8.91 13.23
N PHE A 45 22.76 7.72 12.63
CA PHE A 45 22.26 7.42 11.29
C PHE A 45 20.75 7.20 11.34
N LEU A 46 20.29 6.40 12.30
CA LEU A 46 18.86 6.15 12.53
C LEU A 46 18.10 7.44 12.84
N SER A 47 18.64 8.33 13.68
CA SER A 47 17.99 9.61 13.99
C SER A 47 17.88 10.51 12.75
N THR A 48 18.91 10.51 11.90
CA THR A 48 18.90 11.31 10.66
C THR A 48 17.90 10.75 9.65
N MET A 49 17.85 9.42 9.48
CA MET A 49 16.83 8.77 8.65
C MET A 49 15.42 9.00 9.18
N ALA A 50 15.22 8.87 10.49
CA ALA A 50 13.93 9.12 11.12
C ALA A 50 13.49 10.57 10.90
N ALA A 51 14.38 11.54 11.10
CA ALA A 51 14.09 12.95 10.83
C ALA A 51 13.78 13.21 9.34
N ALA A 52 14.50 12.58 8.41
CA ALA A 52 14.23 12.69 6.98
C ALA A 52 12.87 12.08 6.59
N MET A 53 12.51 10.94 7.19
CA MET A 53 11.19 10.31 6.99
C MET A 53 10.06 11.16 7.60
N GLU A 54 10.27 11.72 8.78
CA GLU A 54 9.29 12.59 9.42
C GLU A 54 9.06 13.88 8.61
N GLN A 55 10.14 14.46 8.07
CA GLN A 55 10.05 15.61 7.17
C GLN A 55 9.28 15.27 5.88
N SER A 56 9.52 14.09 5.29
CA SER A 56 8.82 13.69 4.07
C SER A 56 7.34 13.41 4.30
N LEU A 57 6.99 12.79 5.44
CA LEU A 57 5.59 12.57 5.85
C LEU A 57 4.87 13.90 6.12
N ASN A 58 5.53 14.84 6.81
CA ASN A 58 4.98 16.17 7.05
C ASN A 58 4.81 16.96 5.74
N LEU A 59 5.74 16.83 4.80
CA LEU A 59 5.60 17.44 3.48
C LEU A 59 4.42 16.84 2.71
N MET A 60 4.26 15.52 2.74
CA MET A 60 3.15 14.83 2.08
C MET A 60 1.80 15.27 2.67
N ALA A 61 1.70 15.38 3.99
CA ALA A 61 0.50 15.89 4.65
C ALA A 61 0.15 17.31 4.21
N ARG A 62 1.14 18.21 4.13
CA ARG A 62 0.96 19.59 3.63
C ARG A 62 0.53 19.63 2.17
N VAL A 63 1.11 18.76 1.33
CA VAL A 63 0.70 18.65 -0.09
C VAL A 63 -0.74 18.17 -0.20
N GLN A 64 -1.14 17.17 0.59
CA GLN A 64 -2.54 16.71 0.63
C GLN A 64 -3.50 17.81 1.08
N GLU A 65 -3.16 18.57 2.11
CA GLU A 65 -3.96 19.70 2.58
C GLU A 65 -4.09 20.79 1.52
N LEU A 66 -3.01 21.12 0.81
CA LEU A 66 -3.00 22.11 -0.26
C LEU A 66 -3.82 21.64 -1.46
N VAL A 67 -3.70 20.36 -1.83
CA VAL A 67 -4.53 19.75 -2.89
C VAL A 67 -6.00 19.75 -2.49
N ALA A 68 -6.33 19.33 -1.26
CA ALA A 68 -7.71 19.34 -0.76
C ALA A 68 -8.30 20.77 -0.74
N THR A 69 -7.52 21.76 -0.30
CA THR A 69 -7.92 23.17 -0.32
C THR A 69 -8.12 23.67 -1.74
N THR A 70 -7.21 23.34 -2.65
CA THR A 70 -7.30 23.72 -4.08
C THR A 70 -8.52 23.10 -4.74
N LEU A 71 -8.77 21.81 -4.51
CA LEU A 71 -9.96 21.10 -5.00
C LEU A 71 -11.26 21.70 -4.44
N LYS A 72 -11.30 22.01 -3.14
CA LYS A 72 -12.41 22.73 -2.51
C LYS A 72 -12.65 24.10 -3.15
N THR A 73 -11.59 24.87 -3.42
CA THR A 73 -11.72 26.18 -4.09
C THR A 73 -12.19 26.06 -5.55
N MET A 74 -11.90 24.95 -6.22
CA MET A 74 -12.38 24.65 -7.58
C MET A 74 -13.75 23.95 -7.59
N ASN A 75 -14.39 23.78 -6.43
CA ASN A 75 -15.65 23.06 -6.27
C ASN A 75 -15.59 21.61 -6.77
N VAL A 76 -14.39 21.01 -6.78
CA VAL A 76 -14.17 19.61 -7.13
C VAL A 76 -14.25 18.79 -5.84
N PRO A 77 -15.14 17.80 -5.74
CA PRO A 77 -15.28 16.99 -4.54
C PRO A 77 -13.97 16.25 -4.24
N THR A 78 -13.55 16.30 -2.99
CA THR A 78 -12.37 15.58 -2.51
C THR A 78 -12.71 14.11 -2.26
N ARG A 79 -11.68 13.26 -2.11
CA ARG A 79 -11.87 11.85 -1.76
C ARG A 79 -12.68 11.69 -0.47
N ASP A 80 -12.41 12.50 0.54
CA ASP A 80 -13.11 12.45 1.82
C ASP A 80 -14.60 12.80 1.66
N ASP A 81 -14.92 13.79 0.81
CA ASP A 81 -16.31 14.15 0.50
C ASP A 81 -17.05 12.98 -0.17
N ILE A 82 -16.37 12.24 -1.06
CA ILE A 82 -16.92 11.04 -1.72
C ILE A 82 -17.14 9.92 -0.70
N GLU A 83 -16.19 9.68 0.21
CA GLU A 83 -16.33 8.66 1.26
C GLU A 83 -17.46 9.00 2.24
N GLN A 84 -17.60 10.26 2.65
CA GLN A 84 -18.71 10.73 3.49
C GLN A 84 -20.06 10.58 2.78
N LEU A 85 -20.13 10.92 1.49
CA LEU A 85 -21.34 10.74 0.70
C LEU A 85 -21.71 9.26 0.61
N ARG A 86 -20.75 8.37 0.36
CA ARG A 86 -20.97 6.92 0.31
C ARG A 86 -21.56 6.39 1.62
N ASN A 87 -20.98 6.78 2.74
CA ASN A 87 -21.45 6.34 4.06
C ASN A 87 -22.88 6.86 4.35
N SER A 88 -23.18 8.09 3.94
CA SER A 88 -24.51 8.68 4.09
C SER A 88 -25.55 7.96 3.23
N VAL A 89 -25.19 7.58 1.99
CA VAL A 89 -26.07 6.82 1.10
C VAL A 89 -26.36 5.43 1.65
N GLU A 90 -25.36 4.75 2.21
CA GLU A 90 -25.57 3.42 2.80
C GLU A 90 -26.48 3.49 4.03
N ALA A 91 -26.28 4.48 4.91
CA ALA A 91 -27.14 4.70 6.07
C ALA A 91 -28.61 4.95 5.66
N LEU A 92 -28.84 5.81 4.66
CA LEU A 92 -30.19 6.06 4.14
C LEU A 92 -30.82 4.80 3.54
N ARG A 93 -30.02 3.95 2.89
CA ARG A 93 -30.51 2.69 2.33
C ARG A 93 -30.94 1.72 3.43
N GLU A 94 -30.20 1.65 4.52
CA GLU A 94 -30.57 0.85 5.70
C GLU A 94 -31.85 1.37 6.35
N GLU A 95 -31.98 2.68 6.55
CA GLU A 95 -33.20 3.30 7.09
C GLU A 95 -34.43 3.01 6.21
N VAL A 96 -34.29 3.12 4.89
CA VAL A 96 -35.36 2.80 3.94
C VAL A 96 -35.73 1.31 4.01
N ALA A 97 -34.75 0.42 4.13
CA ALA A 97 -35.00 -1.01 4.27
C ALA A 97 -35.77 -1.33 5.56
N GLU A 98 -35.41 -0.70 6.68
CA GLU A 98 -36.10 -0.90 7.95
C GLU A 98 -37.53 -0.32 7.91
N LEU A 99 -37.74 0.86 7.32
CA LEU A 99 -39.08 1.41 7.12
C LEU A 99 -39.96 0.51 6.24
N HIS A 100 -39.40 -0.08 5.19
CA HIS A 100 -40.11 -1.07 4.39
C HIS A 100 -40.50 -2.31 5.21
N ARG A 101 -39.57 -2.81 6.04
CA ARG A 101 -39.81 -3.94 6.94
C ARG A 101 -40.92 -3.63 7.96
N GLU A 102 -40.89 -2.46 8.58
CA GLU A 102 -41.92 -2.00 9.49
C GLU A 102 -43.29 -1.88 8.80
N LEU A 103 -43.34 -1.37 7.58
CA LEU A 103 -44.57 -1.28 6.79
C LEU A 103 -45.14 -2.66 6.46
N ASP A 104 -44.29 -3.62 6.09
CA ASP A 104 -44.70 -5.00 5.82
C ASP A 104 -45.19 -5.70 7.10
N GLU A 105 -44.54 -5.48 8.24
CA GLU A 105 -44.96 -5.98 9.55
C GLU A 105 -46.31 -5.36 9.99
N ARG A 106 -46.53 -4.06 9.73
CA ARG A 106 -47.81 -3.39 10.00
C ARG A 106 -48.93 -3.87 9.06
N ALA A 107 -48.63 -4.10 7.78
CA ALA A 107 -49.58 -4.64 6.81
C ALA A 107 -50.03 -6.07 7.17
N THR A 108 -49.08 -6.92 7.57
CA THR A 108 -49.36 -8.31 7.96
C THR A 108 -50.07 -8.42 9.31
N SER A 109 -49.77 -7.55 10.28
CA SER A 109 -50.46 -7.51 11.59
C SER A 109 -51.89 -6.96 11.52
N SER A 110 -52.16 -5.99 10.64
CA SER A 110 -53.51 -5.50 10.32
C SER A 110 -54.41 -6.62 9.76
N SER A 111 -53.89 -7.44 8.84
CA SER A 111 -54.61 -8.57 8.23
C SER A 111 -54.95 -9.69 9.23
N ARG A 112 -54.12 -9.92 10.26
CA ARG A 112 -54.41 -10.88 11.33
C ARG A 112 -55.53 -10.43 12.27
N ARG A 113 -55.62 -9.13 12.58
CA ARG A 113 -56.63 -8.58 13.50
C ARG A 113 -58.06 -8.69 12.96
N THR A 114 -58.25 -8.46 11.65
CA THR A 114 -59.58 -8.49 11.02
C THR A 114 -60.16 -9.91 10.90
N ARG A 115 -59.30 -10.94 10.78
CA ARG A 115 -59.74 -12.35 10.75
C ARG A 115 -60.15 -12.89 12.12
N SER A 116 -59.53 -12.45 13.23
CA SER A 116 -59.88 -12.94 14.58
C SER A 116 -61.26 -12.46 15.06
N ARG A 117 -61.75 -11.32 14.55
CA ARG A 117 -63.02 -10.71 14.96
C ARG A 117 -64.25 -11.35 14.31
N LYS A 118 -64.08 -12.18 13.27
CA LYS A 118 -65.17 -12.87 12.56
C LYS A 118 -65.48 -14.28 13.10
N LYS A 119 -64.83 -14.68 14.20
CA LYS A 119 -64.96 -16.00 14.84
C LYS A 119 -65.50 -15.95 16.28
N ARG A 120 -65.98 -14.80 16.75
CA ARG A 120 -66.74 -14.67 18.02
C ARG A 120 -68.17 -14.27 17.72
#